data_AF-A0A067H504-F1
#
_entry.id   AF-A0A067H504-F1
#
_cell.length_a   1.000
_cell.length_b   1.000
_cell.length_c   1.000
_cell.angle_alpha   90.00
_cell.angle_beta   90.00
_cell.angle_gamma   90.00
#
_symmetry.space_group_name_H-M   'P 1'
#
loop_
_entity.id
_entity.type
_entity.pdbx_description
1 polymer ?
#
loop_
_entity_poly.entity_id
_entity_poly.type
_entity_poly.pdbx_seq_one_letter_code
_entity_poly.pdbx_strand_id
1 'polypeptide(L)'
;MENRIDFVNWLDPDMSIQILTCLDDLSDLLRVTCVSRCWRQYVIANGLCRQLCLRMFPQLSKVVHVVEQRYGTKDPAEVGSSNFMEWQNLEREHRAYAFLARGCTTFPIRDLISEPICASSTDNYPEESIDNTLEPRDVVAQRASYWSSKGNSNPAEPEMLLYKLMGDLCVITEVSIQPFEAYFQWGLPIYSAKAVRFRMGHPKSPVDVPLGESYKDYENKFIWTYTSQEFPMAQVSCISKLYF
;
A
#
# COMPACT_ATOMS: atom_id res chain seq x y z
N MET A 1 9.59 -51.05 7.53
CA MET A 1 8.46 -50.12 7.62
C MET A 1 9.01 -48.82 8.16
N GLU A 2 8.89 -47.74 7.40
CA GLU A 2 9.24 -46.39 7.86
C GLU A 2 8.21 -45.98 8.92
N ASN A 3 8.64 -45.78 10.17
CA ASN A 3 7.80 -45.19 11.20
C ASN A 3 7.56 -43.72 10.84
N ARG A 4 6.44 -43.44 10.17
CA ARG A 4 5.99 -42.06 9.90
C ARG A 4 5.20 -41.57 11.10
N ILE A 5 5.71 -40.52 11.73
CA ILE A 5 5.11 -39.89 12.91
C ILE A 5 4.53 -38.55 12.49
N ASP A 6 3.28 -38.29 12.88
CA ASP A 6 2.68 -36.97 12.75
C ASP A 6 3.16 -36.10 13.92
N PHE A 7 4.13 -35.22 13.65
CA PHE A 7 4.74 -34.42 14.71
C PHE A 7 3.76 -33.46 15.38
N VAL A 8 2.72 -33.00 14.67
CA VAL A 8 1.70 -32.10 15.25
C VAL A 8 0.94 -32.79 16.37
N ASN A 9 0.80 -34.11 16.28
CA ASN A 9 0.15 -34.94 17.30
C ASN A 9 1.14 -35.58 18.30
N TRP A 10 2.43 -35.63 17.96
CA TRP A 10 3.45 -36.33 18.75
C TRP A 10 4.30 -35.40 19.62
N LEU A 11 4.61 -34.19 19.14
CA LEU A 11 5.37 -33.20 19.89
C LEU A 11 4.47 -32.40 20.82
N ASP A 12 5.11 -31.76 21.79
CA ASP A 12 4.47 -30.72 22.59
C ASP A 12 3.89 -29.62 21.68
N PRO A 13 2.72 -29.03 22.01
CA PRO A 13 2.13 -27.99 21.19
C PRO A 13 3.06 -26.81 20.90
N ASP A 14 3.84 -26.35 21.88
CA ASP A 14 4.72 -25.20 21.68
C ASP A 14 5.84 -25.53 20.67
N MET A 15 6.35 -26.77 20.69
CA MET A 15 7.34 -27.24 19.72
C MET A 15 6.75 -27.33 18.31
N SER A 16 5.52 -27.84 18.18
CA SER A 16 4.84 -27.92 16.88
C SER A 16 4.58 -26.54 16.28
N ILE A 17 4.18 -25.56 17.11
CA ILE A 17 4.01 -24.16 16.70
C ILE A 17 5.36 -23.57 16.27
N GLN A 18 6.43 -23.78 17.03
CA GLN A 18 7.76 -23.31 16.67
C GLN A 18 8.20 -23.85 15.29
N ILE A 19 8.01 -25.14 15.03
CA ILE A 19 8.33 -25.74 13.72
C ILE A 19 7.51 -25.08 12.61
N LEU A 20 6.20 -24.91 12.81
CA LEU A 20 5.32 -24.33 11.79
C LEU A 20 5.57 -22.82 11.56
N THR A 21 6.04 -22.09 12.57
CA THR A 21 6.39 -20.66 12.45
C THR A 21 7.73 -20.40 11.74
N CYS A 22 8.53 -21.45 11.54
CA CYS A 22 9.68 -21.42 10.64
C CYS A 22 9.28 -21.38 9.14
N LEU A 23 8.00 -21.57 8.80
CA LEU A 23 7.51 -21.37 7.44
C LEU A 23 7.41 -19.87 7.14
N ASP A 24 8.20 -19.40 6.18
CA ASP A 24 8.24 -18.00 5.76
C ASP A 24 7.34 -17.70 4.54
N ASP A 25 6.93 -18.73 3.78
CA ASP A 25 5.95 -18.60 2.70
C ASP A 25 4.55 -18.96 3.19
N LEU A 26 3.63 -18.01 3.03
CA LEU A 26 2.21 -18.22 3.32
C LEU A 26 1.63 -19.41 2.53
N SER A 27 2.11 -19.65 1.31
CA SER A 27 1.68 -20.78 0.49
C SER A 27 1.98 -22.11 1.16
N ASP A 28 3.12 -22.24 1.83
CA ASP A 28 3.47 -23.44 2.59
C ASP A 28 2.57 -23.64 3.80
N LEU A 29 2.27 -22.55 4.51
CA LEU A 29 1.34 -22.60 5.63
C LEU A 29 -0.09 -22.96 5.19
N LEU A 30 -0.51 -22.54 4.00
CA LEU A 30 -1.79 -22.99 3.42
C LEU A 30 -1.74 -24.46 3.01
N ARG A 31 -0.62 -24.95 2.44
CA ARG A 31 -0.44 -26.39 2.14
C ARG A 31 -0.50 -27.24 3.42
N VAL A 32 0.04 -26.77 4.53
CA VAL A 32 -0.07 -27.39 5.87
C VAL A 32 -1.54 -27.58 6.25
N THR A 33 -2.43 -26.60 5.97
CA THR A 33 -3.88 -26.77 6.22
C THR A 33 -4.56 -27.81 5.33
N CYS A 34 -3.95 -28.18 4.21
CA CYS A 34 -4.48 -29.20 3.30
C CYS A 34 -4.05 -30.63 3.68
N VAL A 35 -3.11 -30.80 4.62
CA VAL A 35 -2.58 -32.12 5.02
C VAL A 35 -3.68 -32.97 5.67
N SER A 36 -4.41 -32.42 6.64
CA SER A 36 -5.52 -33.08 7.32
C SER A 36 -6.40 -32.08 8.07
N ARG A 37 -7.56 -32.53 8.54
CA ARG A 37 -8.43 -31.71 9.40
C ARG A 37 -7.74 -31.29 10.70
N CYS A 38 -6.95 -32.18 11.32
CA CYS A 38 -6.20 -31.90 12.54
C CYS A 38 -5.19 -30.77 12.31
N TRP A 39 -4.42 -30.86 11.22
CA TRP A 39 -3.44 -29.84 10.84
C TRP A 39 -4.10 -28.49 10.54
N ARG A 40 -5.20 -28.49 9.78
CA ARG A 40 -5.98 -27.28 9.55
C ARG A 40 -6.46 -26.65 10.84
N GLN A 41 -7.02 -27.45 11.75
CA GLN A 41 -7.50 -26.96 13.03
C GLN A 41 -6.35 -26.36 13.85
N TYR A 42 -5.19 -27.01 13.83
CA TYR A 42 -4.01 -26.55 14.53
C TYR A 42 -3.50 -25.18 14.04
N VAL A 43 -3.41 -25.00 12.72
CA VAL A 43 -3.00 -23.73 12.10
C VAL A 43 -3.98 -22.59 12.43
N ILE A 44 -5.29 -22.87 12.36
CA ILE A 44 -6.35 -21.89 12.61
C ILE A 44 -6.42 -21.53 14.09
N ALA A 45 -6.42 -22.52 14.98
CA ALA A 45 -6.49 -22.32 16.43
C ALA A 45 -5.35 -21.45 16.96
N ASN A 46 -4.15 -21.60 16.39
CA ASN A 46 -2.97 -20.85 16.79
C ASN A 46 -2.76 -19.57 15.97
N GLY A 47 -3.67 -19.24 15.04
CA GLY A 47 -3.62 -18.00 14.27
C GLY A 47 -2.35 -17.84 13.42
N LEU A 48 -1.74 -18.93 12.95
CA LEU A 48 -0.40 -18.88 12.33
C LEU A 48 -0.37 -18.01 11.06
N CYS A 49 -1.44 -18.03 10.25
CA CYS A 49 -1.52 -17.15 9.06
C CYS A 49 -1.56 -15.67 9.43
N ARG A 50 -2.23 -15.33 10.54
CA ARG A 50 -2.23 -13.96 11.06
C ARG A 50 -0.84 -13.56 11.54
N GLN A 51 -0.18 -14.42 12.31
CA GLN A 51 1.18 -14.16 12.80
C GLN A 51 2.16 -13.93 11.63
N LEU A 52 2.17 -14.82 10.64
CA LEU A 52 3.03 -14.68 9.46
C LEU A 52 2.69 -13.41 8.66
N CYS A 53 1.41 -13.14 8.41
CA CYS A 53 0.96 -11.94 7.71
C CYS A 53 1.43 -10.66 8.41
N LEU A 54 1.32 -10.58 9.74
CA LEU A 54 1.79 -9.43 10.52
C LEU A 54 3.32 -9.32 10.59
N ARG A 55 4.04 -10.45 10.52
CA ARG A 55 5.51 -10.45 10.40
C ARG A 55 5.95 -9.89 9.04
N MET A 56 5.25 -10.27 7.97
CA MET A 56 5.53 -9.77 6.62
C MET A 56 5.09 -8.31 6.43
N PHE A 57 3.96 -7.93 7.03
CA PHE A 57 3.32 -6.63 6.86
C PHE A 57 2.91 -6.04 8.23
N PRO A 58 3.87 -5.52 9.02
CA PRO A 58 3.61 -4.99 10.36
C PRO A 58 2.55 -3.89 10.41
N GLN A 59 2.37 -3.14 9.31
CA GLN A 59 1.33 -2.12 9.15
C GLN A 59 -0.10 -2.65 9.34
N LEU A 60 -0.33 -3.95 9.08
CA LEU A 60 -1.64 -4.59 9.26
C LEU A 60 -1.98 -4.84 10.74
N SER A 61 -1.06 -4.60 11.67
CA SER A 61 -1.33 -4.68 13.12
C SER A 61 -2.40 -3.69 13.59
N LYS A 62 -2.65 -2.62 12.82
CA LYS A 62 -3.69 -1.61 13.08
C LYS A 62 -5.10 -2.10 12.73
N VAL A 63 -5.25 -3.26 12.10
CA VAL A 63 -6.56 -3.84 11.77
C VAL A 63 -7.27 -4.22 13.07
N VAL A 64 -8.36 -3.51 13.37
CA VAL A 64 -9.12 -3.69 14.63
C VAL A 64 -10.00 -4.94 14.59
N HIS A 65 -10.66 -5.20 13.47
CA HIS A 65 -11.55 -6.35 13.31
C HIS A 65 -11.70 -6.74 11.83
N VAL A 66 -12.09 -8.00 11.61
CA VAL A 66 -12.32 -8.57 10.28
C VAL A 66 -13.82 -8.79 10.07
N VAL A 67 -14.38 -8.12 9.06
CA VAL A 67 -15.75 -8.35 8.60
C VAL A 67 -15.70 -9.04 7.24
N GLU A 68 -16.41 -10.16 7.11
CA GLU A 68 -16.56 -10.88 5.85
C GLU A 68 -18.00 -10.71 5.38
N GLN A 69 -18.22 -10.01 4.27
CA GLN A 69 -19.56 -9.73 3.76
C GLN A 69 -20.14 -10.99 3.12
N ARG A 70 -21.06 -11.66 3.82
CA ARG A 70 -21.78 -12.84 3.30
C ARG A 70 -22.98 -12.38 2.49
N TYR A 71 -22.88 -12.46 1.16
CA TYR A 71 -24.05 -12.25 0.31
C TYR A 71 -25.01 -13.45 0.45
N GLY A 72 -26.23 -13.20 0.96
CA GLY A 72 -27.36 -14.12 0.81
C GLY A 72 -27.65 -15.09 1.95
N THR A 73 -27.01 -14.99 3.10
CA THR A 73 -27.44 -15.76 4.30
C THR A 73 -27.80 -14.78 5.39
N LYS A 74 -29.09 -14.71 5.76
CA LYS A 74 -29.49 -14.07 7.01
C LYS A 74 -28.66 -14.72 8.11
N ASP A 75 -27.94 -13.92 8.90
CA ASP A 75 -27.23 -14.46 10.06
C ASP A 75 -28.25 -15.32 10.85
N PRO A 76 -27.96 -16.61 11.08
CA PRO A 76 -28.81 -17.39 11.96
C PRO A 76 -28.82 -16.66 13.29
N ALA A 77 -30.02 -16.45 13.85
CA ALA A 77 -30.21 -15.77 15.13
C ALA A 77 -29.11 -16.20 16.12
N GLU A 78 -28.52 -15.23 16.82
CA GLU A 78 -27.37 -15.33 17.74
C GLU A 78 -27.61 -16.33 18.89
N VAL A 79 -27.75 -17.60 18.57
CA VAL A 79 -28.04 -18.72 19.49
C VAL A 79 -26.97 -19.81 19.29
N GLY A 80 -25.72 -19.38 19.09
CA GLY A 80 -24.55 -20.25 19.05
C GLY A 80 -23.87 -20.31 20.42
N SER A 81 -23.33 -21.46 20.80
CA SER A 81 -22.41 -21.57 21.94
C SER A 81 -21.16 -20.69 21.73
N SER A 82 -20.62 -20.09 22.80
CA SER A 82 -19.42 -19.22 22.76
C SER A 82 -18.29 -19.83 21.92
N ASN A 83 -18.00 -21.11 22.16
CA ASN A 83 -16.92 -21.83 21.48
C ASN A 83 -17.13 -21.95 19.96
N PHE A 84 -18.38 -22.04 19.51
CA PHE A 84 -18.69 -22.10 18.07
C PHE A 84 -18.50 -20.74 17.41
N MET A 85 -18.88 -19.66 18.08
CA MET A 85 -18.66 -18.30 17.61
C MET A 85 -17.16 -17.96 17.57
N GLU A 86 -16.41 -18.33 18.61
CA GLU A 86 -14.96 -18.20 18.67
C GLU A 86 -14.27 -18.93 17.51
N TRP A 87 -14.65 -20.18 17.26
CA TRP A 87 -14.09 -20.94 16.13
C TRP A 87 -14.38 -20.28 14.78
N GLN A 88 -15.60 -19.80 14.56
CA GLN A 88 -15.94 -19.07 13.32
C GLN A 88 -15.12 -17.79 13.15
N ASN A 89 -14.84 -17.08 14.24
CA ASN A 89 -13.98 -15.90 14.21
C ASN A 89 -12.55 -16.26 13.83
N LEU A 90 -11.98 -17.32 14.40
CA LEU A 90 -10.64 -17.81 14.03
C LEU A 90 -10.57 -18.24 12.56
N GLU A 91 -11.59 -18.93 12.06
CA GLU A 91 -11.65 -19.28 10.64
C GLU A 91 -11.76 -18.05 9.73
N ARG A 92 -12.52 -17.03 10.15
CA ARG A 92 -12.66 -15.77 9.42
C ARG A 92 -11.34 -15.00 9.40
N GLU A 93 -10.67 -14.86 10.53
CA GLU A 93 -9.36 -14.23 10.61
C GLU A 93 -8.34 -14.99 9.76
N HIS A 94 -8.30 -16.32 9.87
CA HIS A 94 -7.43 -17.15 9.06
C HIS A 94 -7.61 -16.87 7.55
N ARG A 95 -8.86 -16.87 7.06
CA ARG A 95 -9.16 -16.55 5.65
C ARG A 95 -8.73 -15.13 5.28
N ALA A 96 -9.05 -14.15 6.11
CA ALA A 96 -8.76 -12.76 5.80
C ALA A 96 -7.26 -12.46 5.79
N TYR A 97 -6.50 -12.90 6.80
CA TYR A 97 -5.06 -12.68 6.84
C TYR A 97 -4.32 -13.49 5.77
N ALA A 98 -4.79 -14.70 5.44
CA ALA A 98 -4.26 -15.44 4.30
C ALA A 98 -4.53 -14.72 2.97
N PHE A 99 -5.75 -14.19 2.79
CA PHE A 99 -6.10 -13.42 1.59
C PHE A 99 -5.27 -12.13 1.49
N LEU A 100 -5.12 -11.39 2.60
CA LEU A 100 -4.34 -10.15 2.64
C LEU A 100 -2.85 -10.40 2.35
N ALA A 101 -2.21 -11.35 3.04
CA ALA A 101 -0.80 -11.65 2.81
C ALA A 101 -0.54 -12.13 1.38
N ARG A 102 -1.43 -12.96 0.83
CA ARG A 102 -1.35 -13.36 -0.57
C ARG A 102 -1.54 -12.16 -1.49
N GLY A 103 -2.54 -11.32 -1.24
CA GLY A 103 -2.76 -10.08 -2.00
C GLY A 103 -1.48 -9.25 -2.04
N CYS A 104 -0.93 -8.92 -0.87
CA CYS A 104 0.27 -8.08 -0.73
C CYS A 104 1.54 -8.63 -1.40
N THR A 105 1.62 -9.94 -1.67
CA THR A 105 2.77 -10.56 -2.36
C THR A 105 2.54 -10.82 -3.85
N THR A 106 1.28 -10.81 -4.31
CA THR A 106 0.91 -11.19 -5.68
C THR A 106 0.36 -10.05 -6.52
N PHE A 107 0.35 -8.81 -6.01
CA PHE A 107 -0.14 -7.66 -6.77
C PHE A 107 0.67 -7.48 -8.07
N PRO A 108 -0.01 -7.27 -9.22
CA PRO A 108 0.69 -6.92 -10.45
C PRO A 108 1.36 -5.57 -10.25
N ILE A 109 2.64 -5.48 -10.63
CA ILE A 109 3.37 -4.22 -10.66
C ILE A 109 2.75 -3.37 -11.76
N ARG A 110 2.17 -2.24 -11.39
CA ARG A 110 1.54 -1.27 -12.29
C ARG A 110 1.54 0.10 -11.63
N ASP A 111 1.31 1.14 -12.43
CA ASP A 111 1.09 2.48 -11.92
C ASP A 111 -0.16 2.52 -11.04
N LEU A 112 0.01 3.06 -9.83
CA LEU A 112 -1.05 3.12 -8.83
C LEU A 112 -1.73 4.49 -8.78
N ILE A 113 -1.22 5.49 -9.50
CA ILE A 113 -1.84 6.81 -9.53
C ILE A 113 -3.11 6.74 -10.38
N SER A 114 -4.24 7.12 -9.80
CA SER A 114 -5.54 7.18 -10.47
C SER A 114 -5.76 8.53 -11.15
N GLU A 115 -5.56 9.61 -10.41
CA GLU A 115 -5.80 10.98 -10.87
C GLU A 115 -4.97 11.97 -10.04
N PRO A 116 -4.57 13.11 -10.63
CA PRO A 116 -4.02 14.20 -9.86
C PRO A 116 -5.15 14.89 -9.07
N ILE A 117 -4.84 15.33 -7.85
CA ILE A 117 -5.81 16.08 -7.02
C ILE A 117 -5.47 17.56 -7.07
N CYS A 118 -4.24 17.92 -6.71
CA CYS A 118 -3.80 19.31 -6.71
C CYS A 118 -2.27 19.44 -6.70
N ALA A 119 -1.80 20.62 -7.08
CA ALA A 119 -0.43 21.08 -6.85
C ALA A 119 -0.46 22.29 -5.91
N SER A 120 0.60 22.49 -5.12
CA SER A 120 0.78 23.68 -4.28
C SER A 120 0.78 24.97 -5.11
N SER A 121 1.39 24.91 -6.29
CA SER A 121 1.40 25.97 -7.28
C SER A 121 1.52 25.42 -8.71
N THR A 122 1.29 26.27 -9.69
CA THR A 122 1.53 25.98 -11.11
C THR A 122 1.91 27.26 -11.81
N ASP A 123 3.02 27.30 -12.54
CA ASP A 123 3.50 28.54 -13.19
C ASP A 123 2.60 28.94 -14.36
N ASN A 124 2.61 28.13 -15.42
CA ASN A 124 1.80 28.38 -16.62
C ASN A 124 0.62 27.40 -16.69
N TYR A 125 -0.42 27.67 -15.91
CA TYR A 125 -1.65 26.86 -15.93
C TYR A 125 -2.53 27.20 -17.15
N PRO A 126 -3.09 26.20 -17.87
CA PRO A 126 -3.04 24.75 -17.61
C PRO A 126 -1.87 24.01 -18.28
N GLU A 127 -1.04 24.69 -19.08
CA GLU A 127 -0.03 24.06 -19.93
C GLU A 127 1.03 23.26 -19.18
N GLU A 128 1.37 23.66 -17.96
CA GLU A 128 2.39 23.04 -17.09
C GLU A 128 1.75 22.44 -15.82
N SER A 129 0.52 21.95 -15.93
CA SER A 129 -0.23 21.42 -14.78
C SER A 129 0.27 20.05 -14.32
N ILE A 130 -0.16 19.67 -13.10
CA ILE A 130 0.07 18.34 -12.54
C ILE A 130 -0.46 17.21 -13.43
N ASP A 131 -1.47 17.46 -14.27
CA ASP A 131 -2.05 16.44 -15.16
C ASP A 131 -1.01 15.86 -16.13
N ASN A 132 -0.04 16.67 -16.55
CA ASN A 132 1.06 16.24 -17.41
C ASN A 132 1.99 15.21 -16.75
N THR A 133 2.04 15.16 -15.42
CA THR A 133 2.94 14.22 -14.71
C THR A 133 2.49 12.76 -14.79
N LEU A 134 1.26 12.50 -15.26
CA LEU A 134 0.76 11.15 -15.49
C LEU A 134 1.08 10.62 -16.89
N GLU A 135 1.66 11.47 -17.74
CA GLU A 135 2.06 11.10 -19.08
C GLU A 135 3.56 10.77 -19.11
N PRO A 136 3.93 9.52 -19.41
CA PRO A 136 5.33 9.09 -19.37
C PRO A 136 6.20 9.70 -20.47
N ARG A 137 5.61 10.36 -21.48
CA ARG A 137 6.33 10.99 -22.59
C ARG A 137 6.62 12.46 -22.28
N ASP A 138 7.87 12.86 -22.47
CA ASP A 138 8.27 14.28 -22.36
C ASP A 138 7.57 15.19 -23.39
N VAL A 139 7.02 14.62 -24.48
CA VAL A 139 6.33 15.38 -25.54
C VAL A 139 5.01 14.74 -25.94
N VAL A 140 3.94 15.53 -25.92
CA VAL A 140 2.57 15.14 -26.27
C VAL A 140 1.97 16.19 -27.18
N ALA A 141 1.41 15.77 -28.31
CA ALA A 141 0.81 16.69 -29.29
C ALA A 141 1.73 17.89 -29.64
N GLN A 142 3.03 17.62 -29.80
CA GLN A 142 4.09 18.60 -30.08
C GLN A 142 4.35 19.63 -28.96
N ARG A 143 3.88 19.37 -27.74
CA ARG A 143 4.12 20.19 -26.55
C ARG A 143 4.89 19.39 -25.52
N ALA A 144 5.75 20.08 -24.78
CA ALA A 144 6.42 19.50 -23.64
C ALA A 144 5.39 19.11 -22.56
N SER A 145 5.55 17.93 -21.94
CA SER A 145 4.66 17.42 -20.90
C SER A 145 5.42 17.35 -19.58
N TYR A 146 5.17 18.32 -18.71
CA TYR A 146 5.75 18.41 -17.38
C TYR A 146 4.86 19.25 -16.47
N TRP A 147 5.16 19.20 -15.18
CA TRP A 147 4.65 20.16 -14.20
C TRP A 147 5.75 21.16 -13.82
N SER A 148 5.35 22.42 -13.63
CA SER A 148 6.22 23.47 -13.09
C SER A 148 5.55 24.17 -11.90
N SER A 149 6.35 24.49 -10.89
CA SER A 149 5.93 25.38 -9.81
C SER A 149 6.11 26.84 -10.20
N LYS A 150 5.34 27.76 -9.59
CA LYS A 150 5.63 29.21 -9.62
C LYS A 150 6.99 29.57 -9.01
N GLY A 151 7.52 28.66 -8.19
CA GLY A 151 8.72 28.89 -7.41
C GLY A 151 8.46 29.79 -6.21
N ASN A 152 9.46 29.85 -5.32
CA ASN A 152 9.41 30.69 -4.13
C ASN A 152 10.78 31.32 -3.89
N SER A 153 10.81 32.58 -3.45
CA SER A 153 12.04 33.25 -3.05
C SER A 153 12.64 32.66 -1.77
N ASN A 154 11.80 32.06 -0.92
CA ASN A 154 12.25 31.30 0.24
C ASN A 154 12.53 29.84 -0.17
N PRO A 155 13.81 29.39 -0.17
CA PRO A 155 14.17 28.03 -0.56
C PRO A 155 13.74 26.97 0.47
N ALA A 156 13.25 27.38 1.65
CA ALA A 156 12.72 26.48 2.66
C ALA A 156 11.23 26.16 2.47
N GLU A 157 10.51 26.89 1.62
CA GLU A 157 9.11 26.60 1.32
C GLU A 157 9.02 25.43 0.33
N PRO A 158 8.40 24.30 0.72
CA PRO A 158 8.26 23.16 -0.17
C PRO A 158 7.14 23.38 -1.19
N GLU A 159 7.29 22.78 -2.36
CA GLU A 159 6.20 22.53 -3.28
C GLU A 159 5.69 21.09 -3.12
N MET A 160 4.43 20.84 -3.45
CA MET A 160 3.75 19.56 -3.31
C MET A 160 2.91 19.24 -4.54
N LEU A 161 2.94 17.98 -4.95
CA LEU A 161 1.96 17.36 -5.82
C LEU A 161 1.17 16.32 -5.04
N LEU A 162 -0.16 16.37 -5.15
CA LEU A 162 -1.07 15.46 -4.48
C LEU A 162 -1.79 14.60 -5.51
N TYR A 163 -1.74 13.29 -5.30
CA TYR A 163 -2.34 12.29 -6.19
C TYR A 163 -3.28 11.38 -5.42
N LYS A 164 -4.31 10.88 -6.11
CA LYS A 164 -5.15 9.79 -5.63
C LYS A 164 -4.59 8.46 -6.11
N LEU A 165 -4.52 7.48 -5.23
CA LEU A 165 -4.12 6.11 -5.59
C LEU A 165 -5.35 5.27 -5.99
N MET A 166 -5.11 4.26 -6.82
CA MET A 166 -6.14 3.34 -7.29
C MET A 166 -6.55 2.32 -6.22
N GLY A 167 -7.85 2.13 -6.03
CA GLY A 167 -8.38 1.06 -5.17
C GLY A 167 -8.27 1.35 -3.67
N ASP A 168 -8.98 0.52 -2.89
CA ASP A 168 -9.12 0.69 -1.44
C ASP A 168 -7.89 0.18 -0.66
N LEU A 169 -7.10 -0.71 -1.27
CA LEU A 169 -5.86 -1.23 -0.73
C LEU A 169 -4.79 -1.28 -1.83
N CYS A 170 -3.67 -0.62 -1.57
CA CYS A 170 -2.51 -0.58 -2.45
C CYS A 170 -1.23 -0.92 -1.69
N VAL A 171 -0.28 -1.54 -2.39
CA VAL A 171 1.09 -1.74 -1.91
C VAL A 171 2.02 -0.92 -2.79
N ILE A 172 2.68 0.06 -2.20
CA ILE A 172 3.66 0.91 -2.88
C ILE A 172 5.03 0.34 -2.58
N THR A 173 5.72 -0.13 -3.61
CA THR A 173 7.10 -0.65 -3.50
C THR A 173 8.13 0.32 -4.07
N GLU A 174 7.73 1.14 -5.03
CA GLU A 174 8.59 2.05 -5.75
C GLU A 174 7.81 3.33 -6.10
N VAL A 175 8.46 4.48 -5.99
CA VAL A 175 8.03 5.73 -6.61
C VAL A 175 9.10 6.18 -7.59
N SER A 176 8.69 6.41 -8.83
CA SER A 176 9.56 6.90 -9.90
C SER A 176 9.34 8.41 -10.10
N ILE A 177 10.43 9.18 -10.10
CA ILE A 177 10.43 10.62 -10.41
C ILE A 177 11.50 10.91 -11.46
N GLN A 178 11.14 11.68 -12.47
CA GLN A 178 12.06 12.16 -13.49
C GLN A 178 12.09 13.70 -13.47
N PRO A 179 13.23 14.32 -13.16
CA PRO A 179 13.43 15.75 -13.40
C PRO A 179 13.29 16.08 -14.88
N PHE A 180 12.70 17.23 -15.18
CA PHE A 180 12.45 17.65 -16.55
C PHE A 180 13.62 18.47 -17.10
N GLU A 181 14.10 18.12 -18.30
CA GLU A 181 15.07 18.93 -19.05
C GLU A 181 14.30 19.86 -19.99
N ALA A 182 14.44 21.16 -19.80
CA ALA A 182 13.80 22.14 -20.68
C ALA A 182 14.59 22.28 -21.99
N TYR A 183 14.44 21.30 -22.86
CA TYR A 183 15.14 21.19 -24.14
C TYR A 183 14.86 22.36 -25.12
N PHE A 184 13.82 23.16 -24.84
CA PHE A 184 13.47 24.36 -25.59
C PHE A 184 14.16 25.63 -25.06
N GLN A 185 14.92 25.56 -23.97
CA GLN A 185 15.66 26.68 -23.40
C GLN A 185 17.16 26.58 -23.69
N TRP A 186 17.82 27.73 -23.81
CA TRP A 186 19.28 27.79 -23.98
C TRP A 186 20.01 27.16 -22.79
N GLY A 187 20.96 26.28 -23.08
CA GLY A 187 21.74 25.58 -22.07
C GLY A 187 21.10 24.30 -21.53
N LEU A 188 19.90 23.92 -22.01
CA LEU A 188 19.20 22.69 -21.63
C LEU A 188 19.10 22.51 -20.10
N PRO A 189 18.56 23.50 -19.37
CA PRO A 189 18.52 23.44 -17.92
C PRO A 189 17.62 22.28 -17.44
N ILE A 190 18.07 21.62 -16.39
CA ILE A 190 17.32 20.55 -15.72
C ILE A 190 16.64 21.16 -14.50
N TYR A 191 15.32 21.03 -14.46
CA TYR A 191 14.50 21.48 -13.34
C TYR A 191 14.25 20.29 -12.40
N SER A 192 15.14 20.15 -11.41
CA SER A 192 15.04 19.14 -10.36
C SER A 192 14.90 19.80 -8.99
N ALA A 193 14.08 19.21 -8.12
CA ALA A 193 14.03 19.59 -6.72
C ALA A 193 15.39 19.34 -6.04
N LYS A 194 15.62 19.95 -4.88
CA LYS A 194 16.82 19.62 -4.06
C LYS A 194 16.68 18.24 -3.41
N ALA A 195 15.49 17.98 -2.87
CA ALA A 195 15.11 16.72 -2.26
C ALA A 195 13.58 16.57 -2.34
N VAL A 196 13.11 15.33 -2.24
CA VAL A 196 11.68 14.99 -2.20
C VAL A 196 11.38 14.14 -0.98
N ARG A 197 10.14 14.20 -0.52
CA ARG A 197 9.61 13.38 0.56
C ARG A 197 8.19 12.97 0.21
N PHE A 198 7.82 11.75 0.59
CA PHE A 198 6.51 11.19 0.30
C PHE A 198 5.69 11.10 1.57
N ARG A 199 4.42 11.48 1.46
CA ARG A 199 3.43 11.32 2.51
C ARG A 199 2.30 10.46 1.95
N MET A 200 1.89 9.46 2.72
CA MET A 200 0.74 8.62 2.39
C MET A 200 -0.29 8.74 3.51
N GLY A 201 -1.56 8.76 3.13
CA GLY A 201 -2.65 9.09 4.03
C GLY A 201 -4.01 8.84 3.41
N HIS A 202 -5.04 9.30 4.10
CA HIS A 202 -6.42 9.20 3.65
C HIS A 202 -7.18 10.48 4.00
N PRO A 203 -8.26 10.79 3.28
CA PRO A 203 -9.09 11.94 3.61
C PRO A 203 -9.73 11.76 5.01
N LYS A 204 -9.96 12.88 5.70
CA LYS A 204 -10.68 12.92 7.00
C LYS A 204 -12.16 12.61 6.86
N SER A 205 -12.75 12.98 5.72
CA SER A 205 -14.15 12.77 5.37
C SER A 205 -14.22 12.20 3.96
N PRO A 206 -15.05 11.16 3.70
CA PRO A 206 -15.21 10.60 2.36
C PRO A 206 -15.88 11.53 1.34
N VAL A 207 -16.41 12.69 1.77
CA VAL A 207 -17.29 13.55 0.95
C VAL A 207 -16.58 14.82 0.41
N ASP A 208 -15.42 15.22 0.94
CA ASP A 208 -14.89 16.57 0.69
C ASP A 208 -13.55 16.56 -0.03
N VAL A 209 -13.58 16.37 -1.36
CA VAL A 209 -12.55 16.93 -2.24
C VAL A 209 -13.25 17.83 -3.27
N PRO A 210 -13.73 19.04 -2.89
CA PRO A 210 -14.27 19.98 -3.85
C PRO A 210 -13.15 20.40 -4.82
N LEU A 211 -13.41 20.21 -6.11
CA LEU A 211 -12.50 20.60 -7.19
C LEU A 211 -12.31 22.13 -7.16
N GLY A 212 -11.08 22.61 -7.02
CA GLY A 212 -10.74 24.04 -7.14
C GLY A 212 -10.41 24.82 -5.86
N GLU A 213 -10.21 24.17 -4.73
CA GLU A 213 -9.75 24.84 -3.49
C GLU A 213 -8.23 25.06 -3.42
N SER A 214 -7.79 25.93 -2.52
CA SER A 214 -6.38 26.24 -2.28
C SER A 214 -5.64 25.08 -1.63
N TYR A 215 -4.34 24.94 -1.91
CA TYR A 215 -3.46 23.96 -1.27
C TYR A 215 -3.58 23.91 0.27
N LYS A 216 -3.70 25.08 0.92
CA LYS A 216 -3.80 25.17 2.38
C LYS A 216 -5.06 24.50 2.94
N ASP A 217 -6.10 24.40 2.12
CA ASP A 217 -7.34 23.73 2.50
C ASP A 217 -7.15 22.21 2.43
N TYR A 218 -6.36 21.71 1.48
CA TYR A 218 -6.08 20.28 1.35
C TYR A 218 -5.20 19.71 2.46
N GLU A 219 -4.15 20.42 2.90
CA GLU A 219 -3.28 19.90 3.97
C GLU A 219 -4.07 19.59 5.26
N ASN A 220 -5.14 20.34 5.51
CA ASN A 220 -6.04 20.13 6.63
C ASN A 220 -7.13 19.06 6.39
N LYS A 221 -7.32 18.59 5.16
CA LYS A 221 -8.35 17.60 4.80
C LYS A 221 -7.86 16.15 4.86
N PHE A 222 -6.56 15.93 4.89
CA PHE A 222 -5.98 14.57 4.95
C PHE A 222 -5.39 14.25 6.32
N ILE A 223 -5.39 12.95 6.65
CA ILE A 223 -4.62 12.37 7.74
C ILE A 223 -3.46 11.63 7.12
N TRP A 224 -2.24 12.13 7.35
CA TRP A 224 -1.00 11.50 6.91
C TRP A 224 -0.58 10.44 7.93
N THR A 225 -0.56 9.18 7.52
CA THR A 225 -0.23 8.03 8.38
C THR A 225 1.19 7.56 8.20
N TYR A 226 1.85 7.98 7.11
CA TYR A 226 3.24 7.71 6.81
C TYR A 226 3.92 8.95 6.23
N THR A 227 5.19 9.13 6.56
CA THR A 227 6.07 10.16 6.00
C THR A 227 7.45 9.57 5.84
N SER A 228 8.00 9.63 4.62
CA SER A 228 9.32 9.08 4.32
C SER A 228 10.46 9.97 4.85
N GLN A 229 11.68 9.45 4.81
CA GLN A 229 12.88 10.29 4.81
C GLN A 229 12.89 11.23 3.59
N GLU A 230 13.76 12.22 3.62
CA GLU A 230 14.06 13.03 2.42
C GLU A 230 15.02 12.26 1.52
N PHE A 231 14.67 12.20 0.25
CA PHE A 231 15.51 11.63 -0.80
C PHE A 231 16.13 12.79 -1.59
N PRO A 232 17.46 12.93 -1.61
CA PRO A 232 18.10 13.95 -2.42
C PRO A 232 17.87 13.65 -3.90
N MET A 233 17.58 14.68 -4.69
CA MET A 233 17.36 14.53 -6.12
C MET A 233 18.60 14.98 -6.89
N ALA A 234 18.98 14.20 -7.89
CA ALA A 234 20.07 14.55 -8.78
C ALA A 234 19.59 15.53 -9.85
N GLN A 235 20.51 16.36 -10.36
CA GLN A 235 20.27 17.28 -11.47
C GLN A 235 20.52 16.55 -12.81
N VAL A 236 19.76 15.47 -13.04
CA VAL A 236 19.83 14.63 -14.25
C VAL A 236 18.41 14.31 -14.72
N SER A 237 18.18 14.31 -16.03
CA SER A 237 16.90 14.01 -16.67
C SER A 237 16.68 12.52 -16.85
N CYS A 238 16.88 11.73 -15.79
CA CYS A 238 16.63 10.29 -15.79
C CYS A 238 15.70 9.87 -14.65
N ILE A 239 15.00 8.75 -14.86
CA ILE A 239 14.08 8.18 -13.87
C ILE A 239 14.88 7.78 -12.62
N SER A 240 14.54 8.41 -11.51
CA SER A 240 15.00 8.05 -10.16
C SER A 240 13.96 7.17 -9.49
N LYS A 241 14.36 5.96 -9.11
CA LYS A 241 13.52 4.97 -8.43
C LYS A 241 13.76 5.01 -6.93
N LEU A 242 12.72 5.26 -6.16
CA LEU A 242 12.76 5.40 -4.70
C LEU A 242 11.96 4.26 -4.07
N TYR A 243 12.64 3.44 -3.27
CA TYR A 243 12.09 2.21 -2.70
C TYR A 243 11.60 2.41 -1.26
N PHE A 244 10.55 1.67 -0.88
CA PHE A 244 9.88 1.72 0.42
C PHE A 244 9.88 0.38 1.13
#